data_AF-M7BFE7-F1
#
_entry.id   AF-M7BFE7-F1
#
_cell.length_a   1.000
_cell.length_b   1.000
_cell.length_c   1.000
_cell.angle_alpha   90.00
_cell.angle_beta   90.00
_cell.angle_gamma   90.00
#
_symmetry.space_group_name_H-M   'P 1'
#
loop_
_entity.id
_entity.type
_entity.pdbx_description
1 polymer ?
#
loop_
_entity_poly.entity_id
_entity_poly.type
_entity_poly.pdbx_seq_one_letter_code
_entity_poly.pdbx_strand_id
1 'polypeptide(L)'
;MGLEAEALAVPHPYWPRDLELRRYVPNDRPTWHSLSFLFSASAALLTLTWLAAGWRGWTGAPMRTGRRLAICWFAICGFIHGVIEGWFSLYHTEIPGDQCFLSQLWKEYAKGDSRYVIEDNFTVCMETITAWAWGPLSLWTVLAFLQRQPHRYVLQLVVSLGQLYGDVLYFYTEYREGFAHSEMWHPLYFWFYFVFMNALWIIIPSILLLDAWGHLSAAQRALDAVKAKKH
;
A
#
# COMPACT_ATOMS: atom_id res chain seq x y z
N MET A 1 -2.87 36.67 34.54
CA MET A 1 -3.15 35.22 34.47
C MET A 1 -4.53 35.09 33.83
N GLY A 2 -4.56 35.09 32.49
CA GLY A 2 -5.81 34.88 31.74
C GLY A 2 -6.04 33.38 31.62
N LEU A 3 -7.21 32.93 32.05
CA LEU A 3 -7.70 31.58 31.82
C LEU A 3 -7.83 31.40 30.30
N GLU A 4 -6.90 30.67 29.68
CA GLU A 4 -7.14 30.10 28.36
C GLU A 4 -8.32 29.14 28.53
N ALA A 5 -9.44 29.47 27.90
CA ALA A 5 -10.56 28.55 27.83
C ALA A 5 -10.06 27.27 27.15
N GLU A 6 -10.03 26.17 27.91
CA GLU A 6 -9.72 24.85 27.39
C GLU A 6 -10.72 24.57 26.26
N ALA A 7 -10.22 24.61 25.01
CA ALA A 7 -11.05 24.38 23.84
C ALA A 7 -11.66 22.98 23.98
N LEU A 8 -12.99 22.91 24.14
CA LEU A 8 -13.73 21.65 24.22
C LEU A 8 -13.28 20.74 23.08
N ALA A 9 -12.67 19.61 23.42
CA ALA A 9 -12.20 18.63 22.45
C ALA A 9 -13.38 18.23 21.54
N VAL A 10 -13.21 18.38 20.23
CA VAL A 10 -14.24 18.00 19.25
C VAL A 10 -14.37 16.47 19.28
N PRO A 11 -15.57 15.91 19.50
CA PRO A 11 -15.75 14.46 19.49
C PRO A 11 -15.30 13.84 18.16
N HIS A 12 -14.54 12.75 18.22
CA HIS A 12 -14.03 12.05 17.05
C HIS A 12 -14.43 10.56 17.03
N PRO A 13 -14.45 9.92 15.84
CA PRO A 13 -14.87 8.53 15.70
C PRO A 13 -13.77 7.50 16.00
N TYR A 14 -12.52 7.94 16.19
CA TYR A 14 -11.36 7.05 16.36
C TYR A 14 -11.29 6.39 17.74
N TRP A 15 -10.58 5.26 17.80
CA TRP A 15 -10.23 4.56 19.03
C TRP A 15 -8.75 4.76 19.36
N PRO A 16 -8.36 4.90 20.64
CA PRO A 16 -9.25 4.96 21.80
C PRO A 16 -10.06 6.27 21.86
N ARG A 17 -11.20 6.25 22.57
CA ARG A 17 -12.20 7.34 22.52
C ARG A 17 -11.78 8.61 23.26
N ASP A 18 -10.73 8.53 24.05
CA ASP A 18 -10.14 9.59 24.86
C ASP A 18 -8.92 10.26 24.19
N LEU A 19 -8.64 9.98 22.91
CA LEU A 19 -7.59 10.68 22.17
C LEU A 19 -7.84 12.20 22.11
N GLU A 20 -6.77 12.97 22.28
CA GLU A 20 -6.83 14.43 22.16
C GLU A 20 -6.42 14.90 20.76
N LEU A 21 -7.38 14.95 19.84
CA LEU A 21 -7.13 15.43 18.47
C LEU A 21 -7.43 16.93 18.33
N ARG A 22 -6.48 17.77 18.75
CA ARG A 22 -6.63 19.25 18.86
C ARG A 22 -7.09 19.97 17.59
N ARG A 23 -6.83 19.42 16.40
CA ARG A 23 -7.18 20.02 15.10
C ARG A 23 -8.22 19.20 14.34
N TYR A 24 -8.90 18.26 14.99
CA TYR A 24 -9.82 17.37 14.26
C TYR A 24 -11.01 18.13 13.68
N VAL A 25 -11.22 17.95 12.38
CA VAL A 25 -12.42 18.40 11.67
C VAL A 25 -13.01 17.19 10.94
N PRO A 26 -14.28 16.83 11.19
CA PRO A 26 -14.96 15.75 10.46
C PRO A 26 -14.93 15.97 8.95
N ASN A 27 -14.98 14.87 8.20
CA ASN A 27 -15.10 14.94 6.74
C ASN A 27 -16.41 15.64 6.34
N ASP A 28 -16.33 16.61 5.43
CA ASP A 28 -17.50 17.22 4.80
C ASP A 28 -18.07 16.37 3.65
N ARG A 29 -17.27 15.44 3.10
CA ARG A 29 -17.71 14.49 2.07
C ARG A 29 -18.14 13.16 2.69
N PRO A 30 -19.21 12.56 2.17
CA PRO A 30 -19.62 11.24 2.62
C PRO A 30 -18.63 10.16 2.15
N THR A 31 -18.46 9.11 2.95
CA THR A 31 -17.52 7.99 2.71
C THR A 31 -17.63 7.38 1.30
N TRP A 32 -18.83 7.34 0.71
CA TRP A 32 -19.02 6.77 -0.62
C TRP A 32 -18.28 7.53 -1.73
N HIS A 33 -17.98 8.84 -1.56
CA HIS A 33 -17.12 9.58 -2.49
C HIS A 33 -15.71 8.98 -2.51
N SER A 34 -15.11 8.77 -1.33
CA SER A 34 -13.77 8.21 -1.18
C SER A 34 -13.68 6.80 -1.77
N LEU A 35 -14.67 5.94 -1.48
CA LEU A 35 -14.74 4.59 -2.01
C LEU A 35 -14.94 4.58 -3.53
N SER A 36 -15.85 5.40 -4.05
CA SER A 36 -16.12 5.47 -5.50
C SER A 36 -14.89 5.90 -6.29
N PHE A 37 -14.14 6.88 -5.78
CA PHE A 37 -12.86 7.28 -6.37
C PHE A 37 -11.84 6.13 -6.33
N LEU A 38 -11.63 5.51 -5.16
CA LEU A 38 -10.62 4.45 -5.01
C LEU A 38 -10.90 3.28 -5.95
N PHE A 39 -12.16 2.82 -6.03
CA PHE A 39 -12.56 1.73 -6.93
C PHE A 39 -12.50 2.13 -8.40
N SER A 40 -12.97 3.33 -8.78
CA SER A 40 -12.95 3.76 -10.18
C SER A 40 -11.54 4.03 -10.70
N ALA A 41 -10.68 4.70 -9.91
CA ALA A 41 -9.28 4.93 -10.25
C ALA A 41 -8.51 3.60 -10.36
N SER A 42 -8.70 2.69 -9.39
CA SER A 42 -8.07 1.37 -9.42
C SER A 42 -8.57 0.53 -10.61
N ALA A 43 -9.86 0.54 -10.91
CA ALA A 43 -10.43 -0.18 -12.04
C ALA A 43 -9.93 0.37 -13.39
N ALA A 44 -9.84 1.70 -13.53
CA ALA A 44 -9.28 2.33 -14.71
C ALA A 44 -7.80 1.95 -14.87
N LEU A 45 -7.01 2.04 -13.80
CA LEU A 45 -5.59 1.67 -13.82
C LEU A 45 -5.38 0.20 -14.15
N LEU A 46 -6.16 -0.70 -13.55
CA LEU A 46 -6.16 -2.13 -13.86
C LEU A 46 -6.45 -2.38 -15.34
N THR A 47 -7.50 -1.75 -15.87
CA THR A 47 -7.93 -1.93 -17.26
C THR A 47 -6.86 -1.43 -18.23
N LEU A 48 -6.35 -0.22 -18.02
CA LEU A 48 -5.30 0.37 -18.87
C LEU A 48 -4.02 -0.49 -18.83
N THR A 49 -3.60 -0.91 -17.64
CA THR A 49 -2.40 -1.74 -17.47
C THR A 49 -2.59 -3.12 -18.09
N TRP A 50 -3.77 -3.72 -17.93
CA TRP A 50 -4.12 -5.02 -18.53
C TRP A 50 -4.06 -4.97 -20.04
N LEU A 51 -4.65 -3.92 -20.65
CA LEU A 51 -4.62 -3.70 -22.09
C LEU A 51 -3.19 -3.46 -22.57
N ALA A 52 -2.41 -2.61 -21.90
CA ALA A 52 -1.01 -2.36 -22.24
C ALA A 52 -0.15 -3.64 -22.19
N ALA A 53 -0.35 -4.49 -21.17
CA ALA A 53 0.34 -5.76 -21.03
C ALA A 53 -0.09 -6.81 -22.08
N GLY A 54 -1.32 -6.71 -22.60
CA GLY A 54 -1.83 -7.58 -23.67
C GLY A 54 -1.48 -7.11 -25.08
N TRP A 55 -1.42 -5.79 -25.30
CA TRP A 55 -1.26 -5.18 -26.61
C TRP A 55 0.18 -5.29 -27.15
N ARG A 56 1.17 -5.40 -26.27
CA ARG A 56 2.60 -5.50 -26.66
C ARG A 56 3.02 -6.86 -27.27
N GLY A 57 2.09 -7.54 -27.94
CA GLY A 57 2.31 -8.74 -28.75
C GLY A 57 2.87 -8.46 -30.15
N TRP A 58 3.58 -7.35 -30.38
CA TRP A 58 4.13 -7.03 -31.71
C TRP A 58 5.51 -7.64 -32.00
N THR A 59 6.13 -8.36 -31.06
CA THR A 59 7.41 -9.05 -31.27
C THR A 59 7.54 -10.40 -30.53
N GLY A 60 6.45 -11.05 -30.09
CA GLY A 60 6.53 -12.39 -29.52
C GLY A 60 5.24 -12.95 -28.92
N ALA A 61 5.35 -14.14 -28.32
CA ALA A 61 4.22 -14.86 -27.71
C ALA A 61 3.48 -14.01 -26.65
N PRO A 62 2.15 -14.17 -26.56
CA PRO A 62 1.33 -13.43 -25.60
C PRO A 62 1.75 -13.72 -24.16
N MET A 63 1.68 -12.68 -23.32
CA MET A 63 2.05 -12.77 -21.93
C MET A 63 1.05 -13.62 -21.15
N ARG A 64 1.56 -14.58 -20.34
CA ARG A 64 0.71 -15.42 -19.48
C ARG A 64 -0.18 -14.57 -18.58
N THR A 65 -1.42 -15.00 -18.36
CA THR A 65 -2.42 -14.33 -17.53
C THR A 65 -1.88 -13.93 -16.15
N GLY A 66 -1.21 -14.85 -15.44
CA GLY A 66 -0.63 -14.56 -14.12
C GLY A 66 0.39 -13.41 -14.14
N ARG A 67 1.18 -13.28 -15.22
CA ARG A 67 2.12 -12.16 -15.36
C ARG A 67 1.40 -10.84 -15.59
N ARG A 68 0.33 -10.84 -16.38
CA ARG A 68 -0.49 -9.64 -16.59
C ARG A 68 -1.12 -9.18 -15.27
N LEU A 69 -1.64 -10.10 -14.47
CA LEU A 69 -2.15 -9.83 -13.13
C LEU A 69 -1.07 -9.25 -12.21
N ALA A 70 0.15 -9.79 -12.23
CA ALA A 70 1.27 -9.24 -11.46
C ALA A 70 1.62 -7.79 -11.87
N ILE A 71 1.63 -7.49 -13.17
CA ILE A 71 1.88 -6.12 -13.66
C ILE A 71 0.75 -5.18 -13.20
N CYS A 72 -0.50 -5.62 -13.29
CA CYS A 72 -1.65 -4.89 -12.78
C CYS A 72 -1.55 -4.61 -11.27
N TRP A 73 -1.12 -5.60 -10.48
CA TRP A 73 -0.84 -5.45 -9.05
C TRP A 73 0.22 -4.37 -8.77
N PHE A 74 1.37 -4.43 -9.44
CA PHE A 74 2.41 -3.41 -9.26
C PHE A 74 1.98 -2.02 -9.72
N ALA A 75 1.10 -1.91 -10.73
CA ALA A 75 0.53 -0.62 -11.10
C ALA A 75 -0.34 -0.05 -9.97
N ILE A 76 -1.22 -0.88 -9.37
CA ILE A 76 -2.00 -0.49 -8.18
C ILE A 76 -1.06 -0.07 -7.04
N CYS A 77 -0.03 -0.87 -6.74
CA CYS A 77 0.95 -0.55 -5.70
C CYS A 77 1.61 0.82 -5.96
N GLY A 78 2.04 1.07 -7.20
CA GLY A 78 2.62 2.37 -7.57
C GLY A 78 1.65 3.54 -7.36
N PHE A 79 0.36 3.36 -7.62
CA PHE A 79 -0.66 4.37 -7.35
C PHE A 79 -0.92 4.58 -5.86
N ILE A 80 -1.12 3.51 -5.10
CA ILE A 80 -1.41 3.59 -3.66
C ILE A 80 -0.21 4.18 -2.93
N HIS A 81 0.97 3.59 -3.09
CA HIS A 81 2.19 4.07 -2.45
C HIS A 81 2.55 5.49 -2.92
N GLY A 82 2.51 5.76 -4.23
CA GLY A 82 2.94 7.03 -4.78
C GLY A 82 1.98 8.20 -4.51
N VAL A 83 0.66 7.96 -4.52
CA VAL A 83 -0.35 9.02 -4.41
C VAL A 83 -0.98 9.06 -3.03
N ILE A 84 -1.44 7.92 -2.51
CA ILE A 84 -2.20 7.87 -1.26
C ILE A 84 -1.23 7.95 -0.08
N GLU A 85 -0.25 7.05 -0.02
CA GLU A 85 0.78 7.03 1.04
C GLU A 85 1.77 8.19 0.88
N GLY A 86 2.08 8.59 -0.37
CA GLY A 86 2.83 9.82 -0.64
C GLY A 86 2.16 11.07 -0.06
N TRP A 87 0.82 11.15 -0.12
CA TRP A 87 0.09 12.23 0.54
C TRP A 87 0.22 12.16 2.07
N PHE A 88 0.09 10.97 2.66
CA PHE A 88 0.30 10.79 4.10
C PHE A 88 1.71 11.19 4.53
N SER A 89 2.74 10.71 3.83
CA SER A 89 4.14 11.04 4.10
C SER A 89 4.41 12.54 4.10
N LEU A 90 3.73 13.32 3.26
CA LEU A 90 3.91 14.76 3.14
C LEU A 90 3.03 15.58 4.09
N TYR A 91 1.85 15.09 4.45
CA TYR A 91 0.79 15.88 5.09
C TYR A 91 0.22 15.28 6.38
N HIS A 92 0.84 14.24 6.96
CA HIS A 92 0.31 13.55 8.15
C HIS A 92 -0.07 14.48 9.31
N THR A 93 0.68 15.57 9.53
CA THR A 93 0.41 16.58 10.58
C THR A 93 -0.89 17.36 10.36
N GLU A 94 -1.33 17.51 9.11
CA GLU A 94 -2.48 18.32 8.74
C GLU A 94 -3.75 17.49 8.55
N ILE A 95 -3.62 16.19 8.30
CA ILE A 95 -4.73 15.27 7.99
C ILE A 95 -5.92 15.38 8.96
N PRO A 96 -5.74 15.47 10.30
CA PRO A 96 -6.87 15.54 11.21
C PRO A 96 -7.81 16.73 10.94
N GLY A 97 -7.27 17.87 10.49
CA GLY A 97 -8.04 19.09 10.22
C GLY A 97 -8.31 19.35 8.74
N ASP A 98 -7.54 18.74 7.85
CA ASP A 98 -7.59 19.02 6.42
C ASP A 98 -8.85 18.45 5.75
N GLN A 99 -9.34 19.19 4.75
CA GLN A 99 -10.51 18.85 3.94
C GLN A 99 -10.14 18.55 2.48
N CYS A 100 -8.85 18.46 2.14
CA CYS A 100 -8.43 17.86 0.88
C CYS A 100 -8.96 16.43 0.74
N PHE A 101 -9.24 16.02 -0.49
CA PHE A 101 -9.84 14.72 -0.77
C PHE A 101 -9.02 13.55 -0.19
N LEU A 102 -7.70 13.55 -0.37
CA LEU A 102 -6.82 12.48 0.13
C LEU A 102 -6.72 12.48 1.66
N SER A 103 -6.72 13.64 2.31
CA SER A 103 -6.79 13.73 3.77
C SER A 103 -8.10 13.17 4.32
N GLN A 104 -9.21 13.39 3.63
CA GLN A 104 -10.49 12.78 4.01
C GLN A 104 -10.53 11.27 3.79
N LEU A 105 -9.85 10.76 2.75
CA LEU A 105 -9.65 9.32 2.57
C LEU A 105 -8.85 8.73 3.74
N TRP A 106 -7.77 9.40 4.17
CA TRP A 106 -7.00 8.97 5.34
C TRP A 106 -7.78 9.03 6.64
N LYS A 107 -8.58 10.09 6.86
CA LYS A 107 -9.51 10.15 8.01
C LYS A 107 -10.56 9.03 7.98
N GLU A 108 -11.02 8.60 6.81
CA GLU A 108 -11.91 7.44 6.71
C GLU A 108 -11.17 6.14 7.07
N TYR A 109 -9.98 5.91 6.51
CA TYR A 109 -9.17 4.73 6.81
C TYR A 109 -8.78 4.68 8.30
N ALA A 110 -8.50 5.83 8.89
CA ALA A 110 -8.12 5.95 10.29
C ALA A 110 -9.21 5.55 11.29
N LYS A 111 -10.46 5.39 10.84
CA LYS A 111 -11.52 4.74 11.66
C LYS A 111 -11.21 3.26 11.90
N GLY A 112 -10.50 2.62 10.96
CA GLY A 112 -9.94 1.28 11.08
C GLY A 112 -8.63 1.23 11.88
N ASP A 113 -7.84 2.30 11.85
CA ASP A 113 -6.58 2.39 12.58
C ASP A 113 -6.20 3.86 12.86
N SER A 114 -6.36 4.30 14.10
CA SER A 114 -6.17 5.70 14.47
C SER A 114 -4.71 6.16 14.39
N ARG A 115 -3.73 5.25 14.23
CA ARG A 115 -2.31 5.59 14.08
C ARG A 115 -2.04 6.56 12.93
N TYR A 116 -2.92 6.59 11.94
CA TYR A 116 -2.88 7.53 10.81
C TYR A 116 -3.40 8.94 11.13
N VAL A 117 -4.04 9.18 12.27
CA VAL A 117 -4.46 10.52 12.73
C VAL A 117 -3.75 10.99 13.99
N ILE A 118 -3.07 10.10 14.70
CA ILE A 118 -2.19 10.44 15.83
C ILE A 118 -0.71 10.51 15.45
N GLU A 119 -0.39 10.29 14.17
CA GLU A 119 0.97 10.39 13.64
C GLU A 119 1.95 9.43 14.34
N ASP A 120 1.54 8.18 14.51
CA ASP A 120 2.39 7.16 15.11
C ASP A 120 3.75 7.07 14.37
N ASN A 121 4.84 7.05 15.12
CA ASN A 121 6.20 7.10 14.59
C ASN A 121 6.48 5.97 13.61
N PHE A 122 6.06 4.75 13.94
CA PHE A 122 6.30 3.61 13.07
C PHE A 122 5.50 3.76 11.78
N THR A 123 4.22 4.11 11.88
CA THR A 123 3.31 4.29 10.74
C THR A 123 3.83 5.38 9.79
N VAL A 124 4.22 6.55 10.32
CA VAL A 124 4.82 7.64 9.51
C VAL A 124 6.11 7.20 8.80
N CYS A 125 7.01 6.51 9.51
CA CYS A 125 8.26 6.03 8.93
C CYS A 125 8.04 4.96 7.85
N MET A 126 7.18 3.98 8.13
CA MET A 126 6.85 2.90 7.21
C MET A 126 6.23 3.45 5.93
N GLU A 127 5.20 4.29 6.06
CA GLU A 127 4.48 4.88 4.93
C GLU A 127 5.35 5.85 4.11
N THR A 128 6.31 6.50 4.76
CA THR A 128 7.30 7.30 4.04
C THR A 128 8.22 6.41 3.20
N ILE A 129 8.70 5.29 3.76
CA ILE A 129 9.53 4.34 2.98
C ILE A 129 8.72 3.73 1.83
N THR A 130 7.46 3.36 2.06
CA THR A 130 6.61 2.78 1.02
C THR A 130 6.36 3.78 -0.10
N ALA A 131 6.04 5.03 0.22
CA ALA A 131 5.84 6.09 -0.75
C ALA A 131 7.08 6.38 -1.60
N TRP A 132 8.24 6.55 -0.96
CA TRP A 132 9.45 7.01 -1.63
C TRP A 132 10.33 5.90 -2.22
N ALA A 133 10.15 4.65 -1.77
CA ALA A 133 10.86 3.49 -2.33
C ALA A 133 9.90 2.55 -3.07
N TRP A 134 8.89 1.99 -2.40
CA TRP A 134 8.04 0.94 -2.99
C TRP A 134 7.14 1.47 -4.10
N GLY A 135 6.66 2.72 -4.03
CA GLY A 135 5.91 3.36 -5.11
C GLY A 135 6.71 3.45 -6.42
N PRO A 136 7.84 4.19 -6.45
CA PRO A 136 8.70 4.28 -7.63
C PRO A 136 9.20 2.92 -8.13
N LEU A 137 9.62 2.03 -7.22
CA LEU A 137 10.10 0.69 -7.61
C LEU A 137 8.98 -0.19 -8.16
N SER A 138 7.72 -0.04 -7.71
CA SER A 138 6.57 -0.73 -8.30
C SER A 138 6.31 -0.28 -9.73
N LEU A 139 6.35 1.02 -9.99
CA LEU A 139 6.21 1.56 -11.35
C LEU A 139 7.38 1.12 -12.26
N TRP A 140 8.61 1.11 -11.72
CA TRP A 140 9.75 0.57 -12.46
C TRP A 140 9.58 -0.93 -12.73
N THR A 141 9.05 -1.70 -11.78
CA THR A 141 8.75 -3.13 -11.97
C THR A 141 7.79 -3.33 -13.14
N VAL A 142 6.71 -2.53 -13.23
CA VAL A 142 5.79 -2.54 -14.38
C VAL A 142 6.54 -2.30 -15.69
N LEU A 143 7.33 -1.23 -15.78
CA LEU A 143 8.09 -0.90 -17.00
C LEU A 143 9.09 -1.99 -17.37
N ALA A 144 9.82 -2.53 -16.39
CA ALA A 144 10.79 -3.59 -16.56
C ALA A 144 10.15 -4.87 -17.10
N PHE A 145 8.95 -5.23 -16.64
CA PHE A 145 8.19 -6.35 -17.19
C PHE A 145 7.69 -6.08 -18.61
N LEU A 146 7.12 -4.91 -18.87
CA LEU A 146 6.62 -4.54 -20.20
C LEU A 146 7.74 -4.47 -21.24
N GLN A 147 8.96 -4.12 -20.83
CA GLN A 147 10.15 -4.03 -21.69
C GLN A 147 11.04 -5.29 -21.64
N ARG A 148 10.64 -6.34 -20.91
CA ARG A 148 11.40 -7.58 -20.74
C ARG A 148 12.84 -7.37 -20.23
N GLN A 149 13.06 -6.36 -19.40
CA GLN A 149 14.38 -6.05 -18.82
C GLN A 149 14.86 -7.21 -17.91
N PRO A 150 16.17 -7.50 -17.85
CA PRO A 150 16.69 -8.67 -17.13
C PRO A 150 16.47 -8.61 -15.61
N HIS A 151 16.49 -7.41 -15.02
CA HIS A 151 16.33 -7.19 -13.58
C HIS A 151 14.86 -7.13 -13.10
N ARG A 152 13.88 -7.34 -13.98
CA ARG A 152 12.44 -7.30 -13.64
C ARG A 152 12.06 -8.20 -12.45
N TYR A 153 12.68 -9.38 -12.36
CA TYR A 153 12.44 -10.32 -11.26
C TYR A 153 13.18 -9.94 -9.97
N VAL A 154 14.30 -9.22 -10.08
CA VAL A 154 14.97 -8.65 -8.91
C VAL A 154 14.11 -7.54 -8.31
N LEU A 155 13.56 -6.66 -9.15
CA LEU A 155 12.64 -5.61 -8.70
C LEU A 155 11.38 -6.20 -8.05
N GLN A 156 10.74 -7.19 -8.70
CA GLN A 156 9.60 -7.91 -8.11
C GLN A 156 9.95 -8.47 -6.73
N LEU A 157 11.09 -9.15 -6.60
CA LEU A 157 11.50 -9.74 -5.32
C LEU A 157 11.73 -8.68 -4.24
N VAL A 158 12.45 -7.61 -4.55
CA VAL A 158 12.78 -6.53 -3.60
C VAL A 158 11.51 -5.82 -3.13
N VAL A 159 10.64 -5.41 -4.04
CA VAL A 159 9.40 -4.70 -3.68
C VAL A 159 8.46 -5.61 -2.90
N SER A 160 8.26 -6.85 -3.35
CA SER A 160 7.38 -7.79 -2.65
C SER A 160 7.90 -8.14 -1.25
N LEU A 161 9.21 -8.27 -1.06
CA LEU A 161 9.79 -8.45 0.26
C LEU A 161 9.60 -7.22 1.15
N GLY A 162 9.81 -6.02 0.61
CA GLY A 162 9.61 -4.75 1.34
C GLY A 162 8.17 -4.57 1.81
N GLN A 163 7.20 -4.85 0.94
CA GLN A 163 5.77 -4.82 1.26
C GLN A 163 5.42 -5.82 2.36
N LEU A 164 5.83 -7.08 2.20
CA LEU A 164 5.58 -8.12 3.19
C LEU A 164 6.21 -7.79 4.55
N TYR A 165 7.44 -7.29 4.56
CA TYR A 165 8.14 -6.92 5.79
C TYR A 165 7.47 -5.74 6.51
N GLY A 166 7.12 -4.67 5.76
CA GLY A 166 6.42 -3.52 6.31
C GLY A 166 5.07 -3.91 6.93
N ASP A 167 4.28 -4.71 6.21
CA ASP A 167 2.95 -5.08 6.64
C ASP A 167 2.95 -6.09 7.82
N VAL A 168 3.94 -7.00 7.87
CA VAL A 168 4.16 -7.83 9.07
C VAL A 168 4.48 -6.96 10.29
N LEU A 169 5.32 -5.94 10.12
CA LEU A 169 5.61 -5.00 11.21
C LEU A 169 4.38 -4.18 11.59
N TYR A 170 3.58 -3.73 10.63
CA TYR A 170 2.33 -3.00 10.86
C TYR A 170 1.34 -3.76 11.74
N PHE A 171 1.11 -5.04 11.44
CA PHE A 171 0.28 -5.90 12.29
C PHE A 171 0.94 -6.17 13.64
N TYR A 172 2.25 -6.41 13.66
CA TYR A 172 2.95 -6.77 14.89
C TYR A 172 3.02 -5.61 15.88
N THR A 173 3.20 -4.37 15.42
CA THR A 173 3.16 -3.18 16.30
C THR A 173 1.78 -3.00 16.91
N GLU A 174 0.71 -3.13 16.14
CA GLU A 174 -0.65 -3.00 16.68
C GLU A 174 -1.03 -4.14 17.63
N TYR A 175 -0.61 -5.37 17.30
CA TYR A 175 -0.77 -6.51 18.18
C TYR A 175 -0.06 -6.29 19.52
N ARG A 176 1.14 -5.70 19.50
CA ARG A 176 1.92 -5.37 20.70
C ARG A 176 1.26 -4.28 21.55
N GLU A 177 0.43 -3.45 20.94
CA GLU A 177 -0.38 -2.43 21.61
C GLU A 177 -1.79 -2.94 21.97
N GLY A 178 -2.07 -4.23 21.73
CA GLY A 178 -3.33 -4.86 22.10
C GLY A 178 -4.52 -4.45 21.23
N PHE A 179 -4.27 -4.02 19.99
CA PHE A 179 -5.29 -3.48 19.08
C PHE A 179 -6.00 -2.23 19.61
N ALA A 180 -5.28 -1.36 20.32
CA ALA A 180 -5.82 -0.17 20.96
C ALA A 180 -6.34 0.89 19.97
N HIS A 181 -5.83 0.91 18.74
CA HIS A 181 -6.08 1.97 17.76
C HIS A 181 -7.25 1.67 16.81
N SER A 182 -8.02 0.61 17.09
CA SER A 182 -9.19 0.22 16.32
C SER A 182 -10.34 -0.21 17.23
N GLU A 183 -11.57 -0.12 16.72
CA GLU A 183 -12.70 -0.76 17.39
C GLU A 183 -12.62 -2.27 17.22
N MET A 184 -12.06 -2.97 18.21
CA MET A 184 -11.86 -4.41 18.15
C MET A 184 -13.14 -5.15 17.74
N TRP A 185 -13.03 -6.06 16.77
CA TRP A 185 -14.12 -6.86 16.20
C TRP A 185 -15.14 -6.11 15.33
N HIS A 186 -15.02 -4.80 15.14
CA HIS A 186 -15.93 -4.08 14.26
C HIS A 186 -15.85 -4.63 12.82
N PRO A 187 -16.98 -5.04 12.19
CA PRO A 187 -16.96 -5.75 10.91
C PRO A 187 -16.35 -4.94 9.76
N LEU A 188 -16.63 -3.64 9.72
CA LEU A 188 -16.06 -2.77 8.68
C LEU A 188 -14.64 -2.30 9.04
N TYR A 189 -14.47 -1.59 10.14
CA TYR A 189 -13.21 -0.95 10.51
C TYR A 189 -12.11 -1.93 10.90
N PHE A 190 -12.38 -2.90 11.76
CA PHE A 190 -11.37 -3.87 12.15
C PHE A 190 -11.20 -4.97 11.10
N TRP A 191 -12.27 -5.68 10.75
CA TRP A 191 -12.12 -6.83 9.86
C TRP A 191 -11.88 -6.47 8.41
N PHE A 192 -12.59 -5.49 7.86
CA PHE A 192 -12.43 -5.14 6.45
C PHE A 192 -11.26 -4.18 6.22
N TYR A 193 -11.20 -3.02 6.88
CA TYR A 193 -10.11 -2.07 6.66
C TYR A 193 -8.79 -2.58 7.23
N PHE A 194 -8.75 -2.92 8.53
CA PHE A 194 -7.48 -3.29 9.17
C PHE A 194 -7.01 -4.70 8.78
N VAL A 195 -7.85 -5.74 8.82
CA VAL A 195 -7.39 -7.11 8.52
C VAL A 195 -7.39 -7.42 7.03
N PHE A 196 -8.53 -7.33 6.34
CA PHE A 196 -8.67 -7.84 4.98
C PHE A 196 -7.85 -7.05 3.95
N MET A 197 -7.93 -5.72 3.97
CA MET A 197 -7.19 -4.90 2.99
C MET A 197 -5.69 -5.11 3.11
N ASN A 198 -5.14 -5.09 4.33
CA ASN A 198 -3.72 -5.32 4.57
C ASN A 198 -3.30 -6.77 4.29
N ALA A 199 -4.14 -7.78 4.58
CA ALA A 199 -3.83 -9.17 4.23
C ALA A 199 -3.55 -9.39 2.72
N LEU A 200 -4.04 -8.51 1.82
CA LEU A 200 -3.67 -8.53 0.41
C LEU A 200 -2.17 -8.25 0.19
N TRP A 201 -1.58 -7.33 0.97
CA TRP A 201 -0.14 -7.00 0.99
C TRP A 201 0.73 -8.06 1.70
N ILE A 202 0.12 -9.03 2.39
CA ILE A 202 0.80 -10.26 2.79
C ILE A 202 0.75 -11.30 1.67
N ILE A 203 -0.44 -11.65 1.22
CA ILE A 203 -0.68 -12.83 0.38
C ILE A 203 -0.11 -12.64 -1.02
N ILE A 204 -0.42 -11.52 -1.68
CA ILE A 204 -0.02 -11.30 -3.07
C ILE A 204 1.50 -11.14 -3.18
N PRO A 205 2.17 -10.30 -2.36
CA PRO A 205 3.62 -10.21 -2.36
C PRO A 205 4.32 -11.53 -2.02
N SER A 206 3.78 -12.36 -1.13
CA SER A 206 4.35 -13.69 -0.85
C SER A 206 4.36 -14.60 -2.08
N ILE A 207 3.26 -14.63 -2.84
CA ILE A 207 3.18 -15.39 -4.10
C ILE A 207 4.18 -14.85 -5.13
N LEU A 208 4.29 -13.53 -5.26
CA LEU A 208 5.21 -12.88 -6.19
C LEU A 208 6.68 -13.09 -5.79
N LEU A 209 6.99 -13.16 -4.51
CA LEU A 209 8.32 -13.45 -4.00
C LEU A 209 8.74 -14.87 -4.41
N LEU A 210 7.87 -15.86 -4.22
CA LEU A 210 8.13 -17.24 -4.64
C LEU A 210 8.26 -17.37 -6.16
N ASP A 211 7.43 -16.66 -6.94
CA ASP A 211 7.55 -16.60 -8.40
C ASP A 211 8.90 -16.03 -8.85
N ALA A 212 9.30 -14.90 -8.27
CA ALA A 212 10.59 -14.27 -8.59
C ALA A 212 11.77 -15.17 -8.21
N TRP A 213 11.73 -15.76 -7.02
CA TRP A 213 12.72 -16.71 -6.55
C TRP A 213 12.89 -17.89 -7.51
N GLY A 214 11.78 -18.48 -7.96
CA GLY A 214 11.79 -19.60 -8.89
C GLY A 214 12.44 -19.23 -10.23
N HIS A 215 12.10 -18.07 -10.79
CA HIS A 215 12.66 -17.57 -12.04
C HIS A 215 14.16 -17.25 -11.93
N LEU A 216 14.57 -16.55 -10.87
CA LEU A 216 15.97 -16.20 -10.64
C LEU A 216 16.82 -17.46 -10.41
N SER A 217 16.33 -18.41 -9.62
CA SER A 217 17.02 -19.68 -9.37
C SER A 217 17.16 -20.52 -10.64
N ALA A 218 16.15 -20.53 -11.51
CA ALA A 218 16.22 -21.22 -12.79
C ALA A 218 17.26 -20.60 -13.73
N ALA A 219 17.36 -19.27 -13.76
CA ALA A 219 18.37 -18.57 -14.53
C ALA A 219 19.79 -18.90 -14.03
N GLN A 220 20.00 -18.91 -12.71
CA GLN A 220 21.28 -19.28 -12.11
C GLN A 220 21.69 -20.73 -12.44
N ARG A 221 20.77 -21.69 -12.27
CA ARG A 221 21.02 -23.10 -12.62
C ARG A 221 21.42 -23.29 -14.08
N ALA A 222 20.78 -22.54 -15.00
CA ALA A 222 21.11 -22.61 -16.41
C ALA A 222 22.55 -22.13 -16.69
N LEU A 223 22.99 -21.07 -15.99
CA LEU A 223 24.35 -20.54 -16.10
C LEU A 223 25.39 -21.55 -15.56
N ASP A 224 25.10 -22.18 -14.42
CA ASP A 224 26.00 -23.15 -13.80
C ASP A 224 26.17 -24.42 -14.67
N ALA A 225 25.08 -24.89 -15.30
CA ALA A 225 25.11 -26.03 -16.21
C ALA A 225 25.96 -25.77 -17.47
N VAL A 226 26.00 -24.53 -17.98
CA VAL A 226 26.85 -24.16 -19.12
C VAL A 226 28.33 -24.21 -18.73
N LYS A 227 28.68 -23.79 -17.50
CA LYS A 227 30.07 -23.87 -17.01
C LYS A 227 30.52 -25.32 -16.84
N ALA A 228 29.65 -26.19 -16.32
CA ALA A 228 29.96 -27.61 -16.13
C ALA A 228 30.26 -28.36 -17.44
N LYS A 229 29.71 -27.92 -18.58
CA LYS A 229 29.99 -28.52 -19.91
C LYS A 229 31.28 -28.03 -20.57
N LYS A 230 31.90 -26.97 -20.05
CA LYS A 230 33.14 -26.38 -20.60
C LYS A 230 34.41 -26.93 -19.93
N HIS A 231 34.25 -27.75 -18.89
CA HIS A 231 35.31 -28.49 -18.21
C HIS A 231 35.15 -29.97 -18.51
#